data_AF-A0A0J6NF69-F1
#
_entry.id   AF-A0A0J6NF69-F1
#
_cell.length_a   1.000
_cell.length_b   1.000
_cell.length_c   1.000
_cell.angle_alpha   90.00
_cell.angle_beta   90.00
_cell.angle_gamma   90.00
#
_symmetry.space_group_name_H-M   'P 1'
#
loop_
_entity.id
_entity.type
_entity.pdbx_description
1 polymer ?
#
loop_
_entity_poly.entity_id
_entity_poly.type
_entity_poly.pdbx_seq_one_letter_code
_entity_poly.pdbx_strand_id
1 'polypeptide(L)'
;MLRQLHALRQQHPALQPLDPLLQQLDKYCEHFQQSARLICLELSQVSSAMAGLTMMLDQSNLDTLDSEQMYCLLEPLARRLQQTSMQMQELA
;
A
#
# COMPACT_ATOMS: atom_id res chain seq x y z
N MET A 1 -16.73 14.23 2.04
CA MET A 1 -16.50 15.10 3.21
C MET A 1 -15.71 16.36 2.85
N LEU A 2 -14.49 16.27 2.32
CA LEU A 2 -13.67 17.46 1.97
C LEU A 2 -14.30 18.40 0.92
N ARG A 3 -14.99 17.86 -0.09
CA ARG A 3 -15.78 18.65 -1.04
C ARG A 3 -16.91 19.46 -0.39
N GLN A 4 -17.52 18.94 0.68
CA GLN A 4 -18.60 19.63 1.40
C GLN A 4 -18.03 20.77 2.25
N LEU A 5 -16.83 20.59 2.82
CA LEU A 5 -16.08 21.63 3.52
C LEU A 5 -15.68 22.78 2.59
N HIS A 6 -15.18 22.46 1.39
CA HIS A 6 -14.90 23.47 0.36
C HIS A 6 -16.16 24.21 -0.10
N ALA A 7 -17.27 23.50 -0.29
CA ALA A 7 -18.55 24.12 -0.63
C ALA A 7 -19.06 25.05 0.48
N LEU A 8 -18.93 24.66 1.75
CA LEU A 8 -19.31 25.49 2.90
C LEU A 8 -18.44 26.75 2.99
N ARG A 9 -17.13 26.61 2.76
CA ARG A 9 -16.21 27.75 2.71
C ARG A 9 -16.58 28.73 1.60
N GLN A 10 -16.99 28.25 0.42
CA GLN A 10 -17.40 29.12 -0.69
C GLN A 10 -18.70 29.88 -0.39
N GLN A 11 -19.59 29.31 0.42
CA GLN A 11 -20.86 29.94 0.81
C GLN A 11 -20.71 30.95 1.96
N HIS A 12 -19.63 30.88 2.74
CA HIS A 12 -19.42 31.73 3.93
C HIS A 12 -18.02 32.40 3.93
N PRO A 13 -17.91 33.64 3.45
CA PRO A 13 -16.65 34.39 3.38
C PRO A 13 -15.95 34.57 4.74
N ALA A 14 -16.73 34.60 5.83
CA ALA A 14 -16.21 34.68 7.20
C ALA A 14 -15.32 33.48 7.60
N LEU A 15 -15.38 32.37 6.86
CA LEU A 15 -14.57 31.17 7.08
C LEU A 15 -13.19 31.23 6.40
N GLN A 16 -12.83 32.34 5.74
CA GLN A 16 -11.51 32.54 5.12
C GLN A 16 -10.31 32.22 6.04
N PRO A 17 -10.33 32.48 7.36
CA PRO A 17 -9.23 32.09 8.25
C PRO A 17 -8.96 30.58 8.30
N LEU A 18 -9.91 29.73 7.87
CA LEU A 18 -9.77 28.28 7.80
C LEU A 18 -9.11 27.79 6.51
N ASP A 19 -8.89 28.66 5.52
CA ASP A 19 -8.26 28.29 4.25
C ASP A 19 -6.93 27.54 4.40
N PRO A 20 -6.02 27.93 5.32
CA PRO A 20 -4.76 27.21 5.51
C PRO A 20 -4.98 25.78 6.03
N LEU A 21 -5.96 25.59 6.90
CA LEU A 21 -6.32 24.27 7.45
C LEU A 21 -6.97 23.39 6.37
N LEU A 22 -7.84 23.96 5.53
CA LEU A 22 -8.42 23.25 4.39
C LEU A 22 -7.34 22.80 3.40
N GLN A 23 -6.39 23.67 3.08
CA GLN A 23 -5.24 23.32 2.22
C GLN A 23 -4.35 22.23 2.84
N GLN A 24 -4.15 22.25 4.15
CA GLN A 24 -3.43 21.17 4.84
C GLN A 24 -4.21 19.86 4.76
N LEU A 25 -5.54 19.90 4.95
CA LEU A 25 -6.40 18.73 4.85
C LEU A 25 -6.38 18.12 3.44
N ASP A 26 -6.42 18.96 2.40
CA ASP A 26 -6.26 18.54 1.00
C ASP A 26 -4.94 17.79 0.81
N LYS A 27 -3.81 18.36 1.27
CA LYS A 27 -2.48 17.74 1.18
C LYS A 27 -2.39 16.41 1.93
N TYR A 28 -2.97 16.32 3.12
CA TYR A 28 -3.01 15.06 3.88
C TYR A 28 -3.82 14.00 3.15
N CYS A 29 -4.97 14.37 2.56
CA CYS A 29 -5.77 13.43 1.78
C CYS A 29 -5.05 12.97 0.51
N GLU A 30 -4.36 13.86 -0.20
CA GLU A 30 -3.54 13.49 -1.35
C GLU A 30 -2.41 12.52 -0.95
N HIS A 31 -1.67 12.84 0.11
CA HIS A 31 -0.60 11.99 0.61
C HIS A 31 -1.13 10.62 1.03
N PHE A 32 -2.24 10.57 1.77
CA PHE A 32 -2.88 9.32 2.18
C PHE A 32 -3.31 8.48 0.97
N GLN A 33 -3.97 9.08 -0.02
CA GLN A 33 -4.40 8.38 -1.25
C GLN A 33 -3.21 7.83 -2.03
N GLN A 34 -2.14 8.62 -2.16
CA GLN A 34 -0.92 8.18 -2.82
C GLN A 34 -0.28 6.98 -2.09
N SER A 35 -0.15 7.07 -0.78
CA SER A 35 0.42 6.02 0.05
C SER A 35 -0.43 4.74 0.02
N ALA A 36 -1.76 4.86 0.13
CA ALA A 36 -2.67 3.73 -0.02
C ALA A 36 -2.52 3.05 -1.40
N ARG A 37 -2.40 3.83 -2.47
CA ARG A 37 -2.16 3.29 -3.83
C ARG A 37 -0.84 2.55 -3.92
N LEU A 38 0.23 3.08 -3.33
CA LEU A 38 1.55 2.42 -3.31
C LEU A 38 1.50 1.08 -2.55
N ILE A 39 0.84 1.04 -1.38
CA ILE A 39 0.59 -0.20 -0.64
C ILE A 39 -0.17 -1.21 -1.51
N CYS A 40 -1.27 -0.81 -2.14
CA CYS A 40 -2.05 -1.71 -3.00
C CYS A 40 -1.21 -2.29 -4.13
N LEU A 41 -0.33 -1.49 -4.74
CA LEU A 41 0.60 -1.95 -5.78
C LEU A 41 1.58 -2.98 -5.22
N GLU A 42 2.22 -2.72 -4.08
CA GLU A 42 3.15 -3.67 -3.47
C GLU A 42 2.45 -4.99 -3.08
N LEU A 43 1.28 -4.92 -2.45
CA LEU A 43 0.49 -6.12 -2.10
C LEU A 43 0.11 -6.92 -3.35
N SER A 44 -0.26 -6.25 -4.44
CA SER A 44 -0.60 -6.91 -5.72
C SER A 44 0.63 -7.61 -6.32
N GLN A 45 1.81 -6.99 -6.25
CA GLN A 45 3.06 -7.58 -6.72
C GLN A 45 3.46 -8.79 -5.88
N VAL A 46 3.38 -8.67 -4.55
CA VAL A 46 3.64 -9.77 -3.63
C VAL A 46 2.69 -10.93 -3.89
N SER A 47 1.38 -10.67 -4.02
CA SER A 47 0.38 -11.68 -4.35
C SER A 47 0.69 -12.39 -5.68
N SER A 48 1.11 -11.62 -6.70
CA SER A 48 1.45 -12.17 -8.01
C SER A 48 2.70 -13.05 -7.95
N ALA A 49 3.71 -12.62 -7.18
CA ALA A 49 4.94 -13.38 -7.01
C ALA A 49 4.72 -14.66 -6.19
N MET A 50 3.86 -14.61 -5.16
CA MET A 50 3.41 -15.80 -4.44
C MET A 50 2.69 -16.78 -5.37
N ALA A 51 1.77 -16.31 -6.22
CA ALA A 51 1.10 -17.16 -7.20
C ALA A 51 2.09 -17.79 -8.18
N GLY A 52 3.10 -17.03 -8.62
CA GLY A 52 4.20 -17.54 -9.44
C GLY A 52 4.99 -18.66 -8.77
N LEU A 53 5.36 -18.48 -7.49
CA LEU A 53 6.02 -19.53 -6.72
C LEU A 53 5.13 -20.76 -6.54
N THR A 54 3.85 -20.59 -6.23
CA THR A 54 2.91 -21.71 -6.12
C THR A 54 2.85 -22.50 -7.42
N MET A 55 2.76 -21.83 -8.58
CA MET A 55 2.77 -22.51 -9.88
C MET A 55 4.11 -23.22 -10.15
N MET A 56 5.24 -22.63 -9.76
CA MET A 56 6.55 -23.29 -9.90
C MET A 56 6.64 -24.53 -9.02
N LEU A 57 6.13 -24.48 -7.79
CA LEU A 57 6.07 -25.62 -6.88
C LEU A 57 5.11 -26.70 -7.40
N ASP A 58 3.98 -26.33 -8.01
CA ASP A 58 3.00 -27.27 -8.57
C ASP A 58 3.52 -27.96 -9.85
N GLN A 59 4.43 -27.31 -10.59
CA GLN A 59 5.04 -27.84 -11.82
C GLN A 59 6.39 -28.54 -11.61
N SER A 60 7.09 -28.24 -10.51
CA SER A 60 8.31 -28.97 -10.17
C SER A 60 7.91 -30.28 -9.51
N ASN A 61 8.53 -31.39 -9.94
CA ASN A 61 8.41 -32.65 -9.22
C ASN A 61 9.00 -32.44 -7.82
N LEU A 62 8.12 -32.08 -6.86
CA LEU A 62 8.41 -31.60 -5.50
C LEU A 62 9.30 -32.55 -4.70
N ASP A 63 9.44 -33.80 -5.14
CA ASP A 63 10.37 -34.79 -4.61
C ASP A 63 11.86 -34.39 -4.74
N THR A 64 12.18 -33.34 -5.50
CA THR A 64 13.57 -32.91 -5.79
C THR A 64 13.98 -31.56 -5.21
N LEU A 65 13.05 -30.78 -4.63
CA LEU A 65 13.36 -29.44 -4.13
C LEU A 65 13.83 -29.50 -2.68
N ASP A 66 15.13 -29.28 -2.45
CA ASP A 66 15.69 -29.20 -1.10
C ASP A 66 15.23 -27.92 -0.37
N SER A 67 15.19 -28.01 0.95
CA SER A 67 14.94 -26.94 1.91
C SER A 67 15.71 -25.64 1.61
N GLU A 68 16.97 -25.70 1.16
CA GLU A 68 17.73 -24.50 0.78
C GLU A 68 17.18 -23.81 -0.47
N GLN A 69 16.73 -24.57 -1.45
CA GLN A 69 16.16 -24.03 -2.69
C GLN A 69 14.79 -23.41 -2.41
N MET A 70 14.00 -24.06 -1.55
CA MET A 70 12.74 -23.52 -1.05
C MET A 70 12.95 -22.22 -0.28
N TYR A 71 13.98 -22.16 0.58
CA TYR A 71 14.33 -20.95 1.32
C TYR A 71 14.73 -19.80 0.38
N CYS A 72 15.58 -20.06 -0.62
CA CYS A 72 15.99 -19.06 -1.61
C CYS A 72 14.81 -18.45 -2.38
N LEU A 73 13.74 -19.21 -2.61
CA LEU A 73 12.53 -18.73 -3.29
C LEU A 73 11.62 -17.92 -2.35
N LEU A 74 11.44 -18.38 -1.11
CA LEU A 74 10.50 -17.78 -0.16
C LEU A 74 11.05 -16.56 0.57
N GLU A 75 12.36 -16.51 0.81
CA GLU A 75 12.99 -15.49 1.63
C GLU A 75 12.83 -14.06 1.06
N PRO A 76 13.02 -13.81 -0.26
CA PRO A 76 12.80 -12.49 -0.82
C PRO A 76 11.34 -12.02 -0.70
N LEU A 77 10.38 -12.95 -0.79
CA LEU A 77 8.96 -12.64 -0.60
C LEU A 77 8.63 -12.30 0.85
N ALA A 78 9.16 -13.08 1.79
CA ALA A 78 8.98 -12.82 3.22
C ALA A 78 9.54 -11.43 3.60
N ARG A 79 10.72 -11.07 3.09
CA ARG A 79 11.28 -9.72 3.29
C ARG A 79 10.39 -8.62 2.71
N ARG A 80 9.90 -8.79 1.47
CA ARG A 80 9.02 -7.79 0.83
C ARG A 80 7.70 -7.64 1.59
N LEU A 81 7.08 -8.73 2.01
CA LEU A 81 5.88 -8.72 2.85
C LEU A 81 6.11 -7.95 4.15
N GLN A 82 7.23 -8.22 4.82
CA GLN A 82 7.59 -7.54 6.06
C GLN A 82 7.79 -6.03 5.84
N GLN A 83 8.46 -5.63 4.76
CA GLN A 83 8.66 -4.22 4.41
C GLN A 83 7.33 -3.51 4.10
N THR A 84 6.45 -4.13 3.30
CA THR A 84 5.12 -3.58 3.00
C THR A 84 4.28 -3.47 4.28
N SER A 85 4.36 -4.46 5.18
CA SER A 85 3.66 -4.41 6.47
C SER A 85 4.14 -3.27 7.36
N MET A 86 5.45 -2.96 7.37
CA MET A 86 6.00 -1.83 8.11
C MET A 86 5.53 -0.49 7.52
N GLN A 87 5.56 -0.36 6.20
CA GLN A 87 5.06 0.85 5.51
C GLN A 87 3.56 1.07 5.79
N MET A 88 2.76 0.01 5.88
CA MET A 88 1.35 0.10 6.27
C MET A 88 1.16 0.58 7.71
N GLN A 89 2.03 0.18 8.64
CA GLN A 89 1.96 0.63 10.03
C GLN A 89 2.34 2.11 10.17
N GLU A 90 3.23 2.64 9.33
CA GLU A 90 3.57 4.07 9.31
C GLU A 90 2.42 4.96 8.80
N LEU A 91 1.39 4.36 8.19
CA LEU A 91 0.23 5.03 7.64
C LEU A 91 -1.03 4.97 8.53
N ALA A 92 -1.00 4.20 9.62
CA ALA A 92 -2.10 4.00 10.57
C ALA A 92 -1.94 4.88 11.82
#